data_AF-A0A1Y1V0M3-F1
#
_entry.id   AF-A0A1Y1V0M3-F1
#
_cell.length_a   1.000
_cell.length_b   1.000
_cell.length_c   1.000
_cell.angle_alpha   90.00
_cell.angle_beta   90.00
_cell.angle_gamma   90.00
#
_symmetry.space_group_name_H-M   'P 1'
#
loop_
_entity.id
_entity.type
_entity.pdbx_description
1 polymer ?
#
loop_
_entity_poly.entity_id
_entity_poly.type
_entity_poly.pdbx_seq_one_letter_code
_entity_poly.pdbx_strand_id
1 'polypeptide(L)'
;MLFFKKLIMFPFIYQGFTQVIMNDSESCENELNNYNDCLNLIHNITSSTNEFNNEIINNICNTFYREQCKYVIDDVLLTKTDCIKDTFPNDNDIDAGLLILNSRIIYLTYCALDHLGNTCPLAQYFKQHFNEFESDNTSSTTNVLIALETDCKDKSCNQRIHHYEKLVNNLRDIENTTKDTYNNTSSILPKNVRAFYEQYINNYKSNLCGSIEEYIDDEDYAKKKYKISYYILLLTVLSFIYTYKYVIY
;
A
#
# COMPACT_ATOMS: atom_id res chain seq x y z
N MET A 1 7.18 -15.95 -13.48
CA MET A 1 6.24 -14.90 -13.06
C MET A 1 4.90 -15.41 -12.50
N LEU A 2 4.58 -16.71 -12.62
CA LEU A 2 3.52 -17.40 -11.84
C LEU A 2 3.67 -17.32 -10.31
N PHE A 3 4.86 -16.98 -9.81
CA PHE A 3 5.14 -16.76 -8.38
C PHE A 3 4.44 -15.49 -7.84
N PHE A 4 4.25 -14.46 -8.66
CA PHE A 4 3.58 -13.22 -8.26
C PHE A 4 2.07 -13.42 -8.04
N LYS A 5 1.40 -14.27 -8.84
CA LYS A 5 -0.03 -14.63 -8.66
C LYS A 5 -0.35 -15.22 -7.28
N LYS A 6 0.62 -15.88 -6.62
CA LYS A 6 0.46 -16.48 -5.28
C LYS A 6 0.97 -15.59 -4.14
N LEU A 7 1.63 -14.47 -4.45
CA LEU A 7 2.26 -13.58 -3.47
C LEU A 7 1.53 -12.24 -3.34
N ILE A 8 0.76 -11.83 -4.34
CA ILE A 8 -0.11 -10.64 -4.30
C ILE A 8 -1.35 -10.88 -3.43
N MET A 9 -1.70 -12.14 -3.18
CA MET A 9 -2.91 -12.52 -2.48
C MET A 9 -2.57 -13.56 -1.42
N PHE A 10 -3.00 -13.36 -0.17
CA PHE A 10 -3.74 -14.35 0.62
C PHE A 10 -3.61 -14.33 2.17
N PRO A 11 -2.57 -13.82 2.88
CA PRO A 11 -2.51 -14.13 4.32
C PRO A 11 -3.46 -13.27 5.18
N PHE A 12 -3.40 -11.93 5.06
CA PHE A 12 -4.06 -11.04 6.04
C PHE A 12 -5.58 -11.04 5.98
N ILE A 13 -6.13 -11.26 4.78
CA ILE A 13 -7.57 -11.18 4.59
C ILE A 13 -8.19 -12.55 4.80
N TYR A 14 -7.53 -13.65 4.42
CA TYR A 14 -8.20 -14.95 4.34
C TYR A 14 -8.22 -15.72 5.67
N GLN A 15 -7.29 -15.42 6.60
CA GLN A 15 -7.39 -15.90 7.98
C GLN A 15 -8.20 -14.88 8.77
N GLY A 16 -9.51 -15.09 8.72
CA GLY A 16 -10.50 -14.12 9.17
C GLY A 16 -10.33 -13.67 10.61
N PHE A 17 -10.90 -12.50 10.85
CA PHE A 17 -11.43 -11.97 12.11
C PHE A 17 -12.40 -12.94 12.82
N THR A 18 -12.14 -14.24 12.84
CA THR A 18 -12.75 -15.09 13.86
C THR A 18 -12.27 -14.53 15.18
N GLN A 19 -13.18 -14.30 16.12
CA GLN A 19 -12.96 -13.81 17.49
C GLN A 19 -12.00 -14.71 18.28
N VAL A 20 -10.76 -14.83 17.82
CA VAL A 20 -9.63 -15.16 18.67
C VAL A 20 -9.63 -13.99 19.64
N ILE A 21 -9.81 -14.29 20.91
CA ILE A 21 -9.55 -13.34 21.99
C ILE A 21 -8.04 -13.08 21.89
N MET A 22 -7.66 -12.15 21.02
CA MET A 22 -6.29 -11.70 20.89
C MET A 22 -6.01 -10.98 22.18
N ASN A 23 -4.92 -11.37 22.84
CA ASN A 23 -4.53 -10.76 24.12
C ASN A 23 -3.87 -9.42 23.84
N ASP A 24 -4.57 -8.53 23.13
CA ASP A 24 -4.08 -7.23 22.69
C ASP A 24 -3.92 -6.31 23.89
N SER A 25 -3.00 -5.36 23.79
CA SER A 25 -2.97 -4.28 24.78
C SER A 25 -4.25 -3.46 24.69
N GLU A 26 -4.74 -2.97 25.83
CA GLU A 26 -5.97 -2.17 25.90
C GLU A 26 -5.96 -0.97 24.92
N SER A 27 -4.80 -0.34 24.68
CA SER A 27 -4.74 0.75 23.69
C SER A 27 -4.88 0.24 22.25
N CYS A 28 -4.30 -0.92 21.93
CA CYS A 28 -4.44 -1.50 20.60
C CYS A 28 -5.89 -1.96 20.34
N GLU A 29 -6.51 -2.63 21.31
CA GLU A 29 -7.91 -3.04 21.21
C GLU A 29 -8.84 -1.84 20.99
N ASN A 30 -8.62 -0.75 21.74
CA ASN A 30 -9.37 0.50 21.58
C ASN A 30 -9.17 1.14 20.21
N GLU A 31 -7.94 1.16 19.67
CA GLU A 31 -7.71 1.66 18.32
C GLU A 31 -8.38 0.74 17.28
N LEU A 32 -8.15 -0.58 17.33
CA LEU A 32 -8.67 -1.55 16.38
C LEU A 32 -10.20 -1.57 16.32
N ASN A 33 -10.89 -1.36 17.46
CA ASN A 33 -12.33 -1.26 17.51
C ASN A 33 -12.88 -0.12 16.62
N ASN A 34 -12.13 0.98 16.44
CA ASN A 34 -12.52 2.07 15.54
C ASN A 34 -12.44 1.68 14.06
N TYR A 35 -11.67 0.63 13.73
CA TYR A 35 -11.41 0.17 12.36
C TYR A 35 -12.23 -1.07 12.00
N ASN A 36 -12.68 -1.83 13.00
CA ASN A 36 -13.24 -3.17 12.86
C ASN A 36 -14.39 -3.23 11.84
N ASP A 37 -15.34 -2.30 11.89
CA ASP A 37 -16.47 -2.27 10.96
C ASP A 37 -16.01 -2.12 9.50
N CYS A 38 -15.07 -1.20 9.24
CA CYS A 38 -14.49 -1.01 7.92
C CYS A 38 -13.72 -2.25 7.44
N LEU A 39 -12.87 -2.80 8.30
CA LEU A 39 -12.02 -3.93 7.98
C LEU A 39 -12.87 -5.19 7.70
N ASN A 40 -13.96 -5.40 8.44
CA ASN A 40 -14.91 -6.48 8.19
C ASN A 40 -15.61 -6.34 6.83
N LEU A 41 -16.00 -5.12 6.43
CA LEU A 41 -16.58 -4.89 5.11
C LEU A 41 -15.58 -5.19 3.98
N ILE A 42 -14.33 -4.74 4.13
CA ILE A 42 -13.25 -5.02 3.18
C ILE A 42 -12.98 -6.52 3.12
N HIS A 43 -12.91 -7.19 4.28
CA HIS A 43 -12.73 -8.64 4.38
C HIS A 43 -13.82 -9.41 3.64
N ASN A 44 -15.10 -9.04 3.80
CA ASN A 44 -16.20 -9.69 3.12
C ASN A 44 -16.11 -9.59 1.59
N ILE A 45 -15.68 -8.44 1.07
CA ILE A 45 -15.47 -8.26 -0.37
C ILE A 45 -14.42 -9.22 -0.88
N THR A 46 -13.30 -9.27 -0.18
CA THR A 46 -12.08 -9.94 -0.63
C THR A 46 -12.08 -11.45 -0.35
N SER A 47 -12.80 -11.92 0.67
CA SER A 47 -12.99 -13.35 0.94
C SER A 47 -13.99 -14.02 0.00
N SER A 48 -14.89 -13.23 -0.62
CA SER A 48 -15.90 -13.75 -1.55
C SER A 48 -15.35 -14.08 -2.96
N THR A 49 -14.09 -13.73 -3.23
CA THR A 49 -13.49 -13.84 -4.57
C THR A 49 -12.20 -14.62 -4.59
N ASN A 50 -12.02 -15.46 -5.62
CA ASN A 50 -10.78 -16.22 -5.82
C ASN A 50 -9.69 -15.44 -6.57
N GLU A 51 -10.05 -14.29 -7.17
CA GLU A 51 -9.15 -13.48 -7.98
C GLU A 51 -9.35 -12.00 -7.65
N PHE A 52 -8.26 -11.34 -7.27
CA PHE A 52 -8.23 -9.90 -7.04
C PHE A 52 -8.09 -9.18 -8.37
N ASN A 53 -9.00 -8.26 -8.67
CA ASN A 53 -9.07 -7.58 -9.96
C ASN A 53 -9.55 -6.12 -9.79
N ASN A 54 -9.66 -5.39 -10.90
CA ASN A 54 -10.18 -4.01 -10.91
C ASN A 54 -11.56 -3.85 -10.23
N GLU A 55 -12.47 -4.82 -10.36
CA GLU A 55 -13.80 -4.78 -9.74
C GLU A 55 -13.68 -4.81 -8.21
N ILE A 56 -12.81 -5.67 -7.68
CA ILE A 56 -12.56 -5.77 -6.24
C ILE A 56 -11.96 -4.49 -5.70
N ILE A 57 -11.00 -3.88 -6.39
CA ILE A 57 -10.44 -2.58 -5.98
C ILE A 57 -11.53 -1.51 -5.97
N ASN A 58 -12.41 -1.48 -6.98
CA ASN A 58 -13.53 -0.55 -6.99
C ASN A 58 -14.46 -0.76 -5.78
N ASN A 59 -14.76 -2.01 -5.43
CA ASN A 59 -15.60 -2.35 -4.28
C ASN A 59 -14.94 -1.94 -2.96
N ILE A 60 -13.62 -2.13 -2.82
CA ILE A 60 -12.84 -1.67 -1.67
C ILE A 60 -12.88 -0.14 -1.57
N CYS A 61 -12.61 0.59 -2.65
CA CYS A 61 -12.69 2.05 -2.63
C CYS A 61 -14.10 2.55 -2.28
N ASN A 62 -15.14 1.94 -2.85
CA ASN A 62 -16.52 2.27 -2.51
C ASN A 62 -16.85 1.98 -1.04
N THR A 63 -16.14 1.04 -0.41
CA THR A 63 -16.28 0.73 1.02
C THR A 63 -15.62 1.79 1.88
N PHE A 64 -14.41 2.23 1.51
CA PHE A 64 -13.71 3.32 2.19
C PHE A 64 -14.52 4.62 2.25
N TYR A 65 -15.40 4.88 1.27
CA TYR A 65 -16.25 6.07 1.25
C TYR A 65 -17.52 5.96 2.11
N ARG A 66 -17.72 4.85 2.83
CA ARG A 66 -18.87 4.67 3.74
C ARG A 66 -18.55 5.18 5.14
N GLU A 67 -19.60 5.53 5.90
CA GLU A 67 -19.46 6.05 7.27
C GLU A 67 -18.70 5.07 8.20
N GLN A 68 -18.86 3.75 8.00
CA GLN A 68 -18.14 2.72 8.76
C GLN A 68 -16.62 2.80 8.62
N CYS A 69 -16.13 3.43 7.55
CA CYS A 69 -14.70 3.60 7.27
C CYS A 69 -14.16 4.99 7.65
N LYS A 70 -14.98 5.84 8.27
CA LYS A 70 -14.60 7.22 8.59
C LYS A 70 -13.29 7.32 9.37
N TYR A 71 -13.08 6.49 10.39
CA TYR A 71 -11.82 6.47 11.16
C TYR A 71 -10.61 6.16 10.29
N VAL A 72 -10.73 5.22 9.34
CA VAL A 72 -9.63 4.92 8.41
C VAL A 72 -9.28 6.13 7.55
N ILE A 73 -10.31 6.88 7.10
CA ILE A 73 -10.13 8.07 6.27
C ILE A 73 -9.53 9.22 7.06
N ASP A 74 -10.06 9.49 8.26
CA ASP A 74 -9.59 10.56 9.13
C ASP A 74 -8.11 10.34 9.54
N ASP A 75 -7.73 9.07 9.75
CA ASP A 75 -6.39 8.68 10.17
C ASP A 75 -5.46 8.32 9.01
N VAL A 76 -5.88 8.45 7.75
CA VAL A 76 -5.12 7.90 6.61
C VAL A 76 -3.73 8.49 6.44
N LEU A 77 -3.52 9.69 6.98
CA LEU A 77 -2.26 10.42 6.96
C LEU A 77 -1.37 10.14 8.18
N LEU A 78 -1.89 9.42 9.19
CA LEU A 78 -1.14 9.00 10.37
C LEU A 78 -0.22 7.84 10.01
N THR A 79 1.05 7.99 10.38
CA THR A 79 2.10 7.03 10.05
C THR A 79 2.38 6.05 11.18
N LYS A 80 1.71 6.22 12.33
CA LYS A 80 1.85 5.42 13.55
C LYS A 80 0.48 4.88 13.98
N THR A 81 0.51 3.90 14.86
CA THR A 81 -0.65 3.23 15.47
C THR A 81 -0.28 2.95 16.92
N ASP A 82 -1.25 3.00 17.81
CA ASP A 82 -1.10 2.65 19.23
C ASP A 82 -0.83 1.15 19.42
N CYS A 83 -1.14 0.33 18.42
CA CYS A 83 -0.79 -1.09 18.36
C CYS A 83 0.70 -1.34 18.17
N ILE A 84 1.49 -0.38 17.65
CA ILE A 84 2.93 -0.58 17.44
C ILE A 84 3.70 0.47 18.23
N LYS A 85 4.13 0.08 19.44
CA LYS A 85 4.95 0.90 20.35
C LYS A 85 6.44 0.53 20.23
N ASP A 86 7.31 1.45 20.66
CA ASP A 86 8.77 1.34 20.54
C ASP A 86 9.37 0.11 21.25
N THR A 87 8.62 -0.50 22.16
CA THR A 87 8.92 -1.78 22.81
C THR A 87 7.83 -2.77 22.41
N PHE A 88 8.20 -3.88 21.77
CA PHE A 88 7.29 -4.86 21.19
C PHE A 88 7.12 -6.10 22.10
N PRO A 89 6.18 -6.13 23.07
CA PRO A 89 6.00 -7.31 23.91
C PRO A 89 4.98 -8.33 23.34
N ASN A 90 4.16 -7.95 22.37
CA ASN A 90 3.00 -8.75 21.93
C ASN A 90 2.90 -8.82 20.41
N ASP A 91 2.92 -10.03 19.87
CA ASP A 91 2.82 -10.27 18.42
C ASP A 91 1.43 -9.90 17.88
N ASN A 92 0.38 -10.05 18.69
CA ASN A 92 -0.98 -9.70 18.26
C ASN A 92 -1.14 -8.18 18.03
N ASP A 93 -0.55 -7.37 18.91
CA ASP A 93 -0.49 -5.92 18.75
C ASP A 93 0.22 -5.55 17.44
N ILE A 94 1.32 -6.23 17.10
CA ILE A 94 2.02 -6.00 15.83
C ILE A 94 1.11 -6.30 14.64
N ASP A 95 0.42 -7.44 14.67
CA ASP A 95 -0.46 -7.88 13.59
C ASP A 95 -1.62 -6.90 13.36
N ALA A 96 -2.27 -6.47 14.44
CA ALA A 96 -3.34 -5.47 14.41
C ALA A 96 -2.83 -4.12 13.89
N GLY A 97 -1.66 -3.66 14.36
CA GLY A 97 -1.06 -2.42 13.89
C GLY A 97 -0.66 -2.47 12.42
N LEU A 98 -0.13 -3.59 11.94
CA LEU A 98 0.17 -3.80 10.52
C LEU A 98 -1.11 -3.79 9.67
N LEU A 99 -2.19 -4.38 10.17
CA LEU A 99 -3.49 -4.35 9.50
C LEU A 99 -4.04 -2.92 9.35
N ILE A 100 -3.96 -2.13 10.42
CA ILE A 100 -4.34 -0.71 10.42
C ILE A 100 -3.49 0.06 9.39
N LEU A 101 -2.17 -0.04 9.46
CA LEU A 101 -1.26 0.66 8.54
C LEU A 101 -1.47 0.23 7.08
N ASN A 102 -1.73 -1.05 6.83
CA ASN A 102 -2.02 -1.57 5.50
C ASN A 102 -3.33 -1.01 4.93
N SER A 103 -4.38 -0.87 5.74
CA SER A 103 -5.63 -0.26 5.28
C SER A 103 -5.41 1.17 4.77
N ARG A 104 -4.56 1.94 5.49
CA ARG A 104 -4.16 3.29 5.09
C ARG A 104 -3.37 3.28 3.78
N ILE A 105 -2.42 2.34 3.61
CA ILE A 105 -1.69 2.15 2.33
C ILE A 105 -2.64 1.90 1.18
N ILE A 106 -3.58 0.97 1.34
CA ILE A 106 -4.53 0.59 0.28
C ILE A 106 -5.33 1.84 -0.15
N TYR A 107 -5.84 2.61 0.82
CA TYR A 107 -6.54 3.84 0.51
C TYR A 107 -5.65 4.85 -0.23
N LEU A 108 -4.46 5.16 0.30
CA LEU A 108 -3.51 6.10 -0.30
C LEU A 108 -3.13 5.71 -1.73
N THR A 109 -3.07 4.40 -2.00
CA THR A 109 -2.68 3.83 -3.29
C THR A 109 -3.80 3.89 -4.32
N TYR A 110 -5.00 3.40 -3.98
CA TYR A 110 -6.07 3.14 -4.96
C TYR A 110 -7.28 4.07 -4.85
N CYS A 111 -7.51 4.68 -3.69
CA CYS A 111 -8.78 5.31 -3.36
C CYS A 111 -8.64 6.77 -2.91
N ALA A 112 -7.43 7.31 -2.84
CA ALA A 112 -7.20 8.68 -2.40
C ALA A 112 -7.95 9.68 -3.29
N LEU A 113 -8.57 10.66 -2.63
CA LEU A 113 -9.32 11.74 -3.26
C LEU A 113 -8.56 13.06 -3.21
N ASP A 114 -8.79 13.92 -4.19
CA ASP A 114 -8.38 15.31 -4.20
C ASP A 114 -9.31 16.17 -3.31
N HIS A 115 -9.01 17.47 -3.24
CA HIS A 115 -9.79 18.45 -2.49
C HIS A 115 -11.22 18.68 -3.02
N LEU A 116 -11.55 18.18 -4.22
CA LEU A 116 -12.87 18.25 -4.84
C LEU A 116 -13.64 16.93 -4.70
N GLY A 117 -13.04 15.91 -4.09
CA GLY A 117 -13.63 14.57 -3.95
C GLY A 117 -13.45 13.67 -5.17
N ASN A 118 -12.63 14.06 -6.17
CA ASN A 118 -12.29 13.18 -7.28
C ASN A 118 -11.11 12.27 -6.92
N THR A 119 -11.08 11.05 -7.45
CA THR A 119 -9.92 10.16 -7.25
C THR A 119 -8.66 10.76 -7.86
N CYS A 120 -7.58 10.78 -7.07
CA CYS A 120 -6.29 11.29 -7.50
C CYS A 120 -5.80 10.59 -8.77
N PRO A 121 -5.21 11.32 -9.75
CA PRO A 121 -4.87 10.78 -11.08
C PRO A 121 -4.10 9.46 -11.04
N LEU A 122 -3.11 9.34 -10.16
CA LEU A 122 -2.32 8.11 -10.05
C LEU A 122 -3.10 6.98 -9.35
N ALA A 123 -3.97 7.29 -8.38
CA ALA A 123 -4.84 6.28 -7.77
C ALA A 123 -5.85 5.74 -8.79
N GLN A 124 -6.44 6.65 -9.57
CA GLN A 124 -7.37 6.31 -10.65
C GLN A 124 -6.70 5.41 -11.68
N TYR A 125 -5.45 5.72 -12.08
CA TYR A 125 -4.67 4.88 -12.97
C TYR A 125 -4.49 3.47 -12.40
N PHE A 126 -4.02 3.33 -11.15
CA PHE A 126 -3.86 2.01 -10.54
C PHE A 126 -5.17 1.24 -10.42
N LYS A 127 -6.26 1.93 -10.11
CA LYS A 127 -7.60 1.34 -10.04
C LYS A 127 -8.11 0.85 -11.40
N GLN A 128 -7.78 1.54 -12.49
CA GLN A 128 -8.26 1.21 -13.85
C GLN A 128 -7.38 0.21 -14.59
N HIS A 129 -6.08 0.15 -14.26
CA HIS A 129 -5.11 -0.67 -14.97
C HIS A 129 -4.58 -1.83 -14.14
N PHE A 130 -5.26 -2.19 -13.03
CA PHE A 130 -4.80 -3.26 -12.14
C PHE A 130 -4.54 -4.58 -12.86
N ASN A 131 -5.50 -5.07 -13.65
CA ASN A 131 -5.36 -6.33 -14.39
C ASN A 131 -4.27 -6.28 -15.47
N GLU A 132 -3.97 -5.10 -16.02
CA GLU A 132 -2.93 -4.94 -17.05
C GLU A 132 -1.55 -5.22 -16.48
N PHE A 133 -1.36 -4.93 -15.18
CA PHE A 133 -0.12 -5.23 -14.48
C PHE A 133 0.15 -6.73 -14.29
N GLU A 134 -0.89 -7.57 -14.32
CA GLU A 134 -0.71 -9.02 -14.27
C GLU A 134 -0.28 -9.61 -15.62
N SER A 135 -0.62 -8.92 -16.71
CA SER A 135 -0.26 -9.34 -18.05
C SER A 135 1.14 -8.80 -18.40
N ASP A 136 2.00 -9.61 -19.00
CA ASP A 136 3.29 -9.15 -19.55
C ASP A 136 3.13 -8.13 -20.71
N ASN A 137 1.89 -7.69 -21.01
CA ASN A 137 1.58 -6.73 -22.05
C ASN A 137 1.99 -5.33 -21.59
N THR A 138 3.03 -4.80 -22.21
CA THR A 138 3.63 -3.49 -21.94
C THR A 138 2.79 -2.29 -22.43
N SER A 139 1.49 -2.45 -22.66
CA SER A 139 0.59 -1.32 -22.95
C SER A 139 0.21 -0.65 -21.63
N SER A 140 0.36 0.64 -21.34
CA SER A 140 0.88 1.81 -22.06
C SER A 140 1.73 2.59 -21.07
N THR A 141 3.06 2.50 -21.21
CA THR A 141 4.05 3.23 -20.39
C THR A 141 3.73 4.72 -20.29
N THR A 142 3.20 5.29 -21.37
CA THR A 142 2.86 6.71 -21.48
C THR A 142 1.72 7.11 -20.53
N ASN A 143 0.69 6.28 -20.38
CA ASN A 143 -0.48 6.64 -19.58
C ASN A 143 -0.15 6.75 -18.09
N VAL A 144 0.72 5.87 -17.55
CA VAL A 144 1.15 6.00 -16.16
C VAL A 144 2.02 7.24 -15.94
N LEU A 145 2.88 7.60 -16.90
CA LEU A 145 3.73 8.78 -16.76
C LEU A 145 2.88 10.05 -16.73
N ILE A 146 1.85 10.13 -17.58
CA ILE A 146 0.85 11.22 -17.55
C ILE A 146 0.12 11.24 -16.20
N ALA A 147 -0.31 10.07 -15.69
CA ALA A 147 -0.98 9.98 -14.40
C ALA A 147 -0.07 10.46 -13.26
N LEU A 148 1.20 10.05 -13.25
CA LEU A 148 2.21 10.47 -12.27
C LEU A 148 2.46 11.98 -12.31
N GLU A 149 2.65 12.54 -13.50
CA GLU A 149 2.89 13.96 -13.64
C GLU A 149 1.68 14.78 -13.18
N THR A 150 0.47 14.36 -13.58
CA THR A 150 -0.78 15.02 -13.20
C THR A 150 -1.00 14.93 -11.69
N ASP A 151 -0.73 13.78 -11.08
CA ASP A 151 -0.83 13.57 -9.63
C ASP A 151 0.16 14.44 -8.85
N CYS A 152 1.39 14.53 -9.34
CA CYS A 152 2.43 15.36 -8.73
C CYS A 152 2.08 16.86 -8.79
N LYS A 153 1.44 17.32 -9.87
CA LYS A 153 1.00 18.72 -10.04
C LYS A 153 -0.18 19.07 -9.14
N ASP A 154 -1.04 18.12 -8.79
CA ASP A 154 -2.13 18.35 -7.84
C ASP A 154 -1.58 18.37 -6.41
N LYS A 155 -1.77 19.50 -5.71
CA LYS A 155 -1.20 19.69 -4.36
C LYS A 155 -1.76 18.70 -3.33
N SER A 156 -3.05 18.34 -3.43
CA SER A 156 -3.70 17.42 -2.50
C SER A 156 -3.20 15.99 -2.73
N CYS A 157 -3.11 15.58 -3.99
CA CYS A 157 -2.62 14.25 -4.37
C CYS A 157 -1.12 14.11 -4.12
N ASN A 158 -0.32 15.14 -4.39
CA ASN A 158 1.11 15.14 -4.10
C ASN A 158 1.39 14.97 -2.59
N GLN A 159 0.64 15.66 -1.72
CA GLN A 159 0.77 15.52 -0.27
C GLN A 159 0.65 14.07 0.19
N ARG A 160 -0.23 13.28 -0.42
CA ARG A 160 -0.42 11.86 -0.07
C ARG A 160 0.86 11.03 -0.24
N ILE A 161 1.70 11.36 -1.24
CA ILE A 161 2.94 10.63 -1.51
C ILE A 161 3.98 10.87 -0.40
N HIS A 162 3.99 12.05 0.20
CA HIS A 162 4.81 12.33 1.37
C HIS A 162 4.38 11.50 2.60
N HIS A 163 3.08 11.35 2.81
CA HIS A 163 2.54 10.52 3.89
C HIS A 163 2.82 9.04 3.63
N TYR A 164 2.64 8.61 2.38
CA TYR A 164 2.97 7.27 1.92
C TYR A 164 4.44 6.91 2.21
N GLU A 165 5.38 7.79 1.86
CA GLU A 165 6.80 7.56 2.12
C GLU A 165 7.09 7.43 3.62
N LYS A 166 6.55 8.33 4.45
CA LYS A 166 6.73 8.26 5.90
C LYS A 166 6.18 6.96 6.48
N LEU A 167 5.03 6.50 5.98
CA LEU A 167 4.39 5.27 6.41
C LEU A 167 5.23 4.05 5.99
N VAL A 168 5.74 4.02 4.75
CA VAL A 168 6.67 2.98 4.27
C VAL A 168 7.97 2.95 5.09
N ASN A 169 8.51 4.12 5.44
CA ASN A 169 9.69 4.21 6.30
C ASN A 169 9.40 3.69 7.72
N ASN A 170 8.26 4.07 8.31
CA ASN A 170 7.85 3.58 9.63
C ASN A 170 7.73 2.04 9.63
N LEU A 171 7.11 1.48 8.59
CA LEU A 171 6.98 0.04 8.43
C LEU A 171 8.32 -0.67 8.25
N ARG A 172 9.27 -0.04 7.56
CA ARG A 172 10.65 -0.55 7.47
C ARG A 172 11.35 -0.53 8.83
N ASP A 173 11.12 0.51 9.63
CA ASP A 173 11.70 0.62 10.95
C ASP A 173 11.14 -0.48 11.88
N ILE A 174 9.82 -0.73 11.81
CA ILE A 174 9.16 -1.86 12.47
C ILE A 174 9.79 -3.20 12.04
N GLU A 175 9.96 -3.42 10.73
CA GLU A 175 10.61 -4.63 10.20
C GLU A 175 12.04 -4.79 10.72
N ASN A 176 12.81 -3.72 10.80
CA ASN A 176 14.18 -3.78 11.30
C ASN A 176 14.24 -4.07 12.81
N THR A 177 13.29 -3.55 13.59
CA THR A 177 13.21 -3.87 15.02
C THR A 177 12.73 -5.30 15.27
N THR A 178 11.89 -5.86 14.40
CA THR A 178 11.41 -7.25 14.53
C THR A 178 12.36 -8.29 13.89
N LYS A 179 13.26 -7.88 12.99
CA LYS A 179 14.29 -8.74 12.39
C LYS A 179 15.22 -9.42 13.40
N ASP A 180 15.54 -8.75 14.49
CA ASP A 180 16.34 -9.35 15.57
C ASP A 180 15.60 -10.53 16.23
N THR A 181 14.26 -10.55 16.15
CA THR A 181 13.40 -11.64 16.60
C THR A 181 13.22 -12.72 15.52
N TYR A 182 13.20 -12.34 14.23
CA TYR A 182 12.95 -13.25 13.10
C TYR A 182 14.13 -13.26 12.10
N ASN A 183 15.03 -14.24 12.27
CA ASN A 183 16.35 -14.35 11.62
C ASN A 183 16.41 -14.46 10.08
N ASN A 184 15.39 -14.14 9.28
CA ASN A 184 15.42 -14.39 7.82
C ASN A 184 14.52 -13.51 6.94
N THR A 185 14.35 -12.21 7.22
CA THR A 185 13.62 -11.34 6.27
C THR A 185 14.57 -10.63 5.29
N SER A 186 14.46 -11.02 4.02
CA SER A 186 15.08 -10.30 2.90
C SER A 186 14.51 -8.88 2.84
N SER A 187 15.35 -7.87 2.56
CA SER A 187 14.89 -6.48 2.50
C SER A 187 13.68 -6.30 1.57
N ILE A 188 12.63 -5.66 2.09
CA ILE A 188 11.37 -5.27 1.42
C ILE A 188 11.56 -4.80 -0.03
N LEU A 189 12.62 -4.03 -0.29
CA LEU A 189 12.96 -3.52 -1.62
C LEU A 189 14.37 -3.99 -2.05
N PRO A 190 14.51 -4.67 -3.20
CA PRO A 190 15.81 -4.88 -3.83
C PRO A 190 16.57 -3.56 -3.99
N LYS A 191 17.89 -3.58 -3.78
CA LYS A 191 18.74 -2.37 -3.80
C LYS A 191 18.56 -1.53 -5.06
N ASN A 192 18.42 -2.19 -6.21
CA ASN A 192 18.20 -1.52 -7.49
C ASN A 192 16.85 -0.80 -7.54
N VAL A 193 15.78 -1.34 -6.95
CA VAL A 193 14.47 -0.66 -6.91
C VAL A 193 14.50 0.53 -5.96
N ARG A 194 15.25 0.42 -4.85
CA ARG A 194 15.35 1.48 -3.84
C ARG A 194 15.87 2.80 -4.39
N ALA A 195 16.97 2.78 -5.16
CA ALA A 195 17.56 4.02 -5.67
C ALA A 195 16.57 4.81 -6.57
N PHE A 196 15.77 4.10 -7.36
CA PHE A 196 14.74 4.74 -8.17
C PHE A 196 13.54 5.21 -7.34
N TYR A 197 13.16 4.47 -6.29
CA TYR A 197 12.13 4.92 -5.35
C TYR A 197 12.51 6.25 -4.72
N GLU A 198 13.73 6.33 -4.22
CA GLU A 198 14.27 7.54 -3.61
C GLU A 198 14.30 8.68 -4.62
N GLN A 199 14.75 8.43 -5.86
CA GLN A 199 14.71 9.44 -6.92
C GLN A 199 13.28 9.92 -7.22
N TYR A 200 12.34 8.99 -7.35
CA TYR A 200 10.93 9.27 -7.60
C TYR A 200 10.31 10.13 -6.50
N ILE A 201 10.47 9.72 -5.24
CA ILE A 201 9.98 10.45 -4.08
C ILE A 201 10.65 11.82 -3.97
N ASN A 202 11.95 11.92 -4.27
CA ASN A 202 12.66 13.20 -4.24
C ASN A 202 12.15 14.16 -5.32
N ASN A 203 11.77 13.66 -6.49
CA ASN A 203 11.14 14.47 -7.54
C ASN A 203 9.77 15.00 -7.09
N TYR A 204 8.95 14.15 -6.47
CA TYR A 204 7.66 14.57 -5.87
C TYR A 204 7.86 15.63 -4.79
N LYS A 205 8.80 15.41 -3.87
CA LYS A 205 9.14 16.37 -2.80
C LYS A 205 9.60 17.72 -3.32
N SER A 206 10.30 17.72 -4.44
CA SER A 206 10.85 18.92 -5.05
C SER A 206 9.88 19.58 -6.04
N ASN A 207 8.64 19.05 -6.18
CA ASN A 207 7.67 19.45 -7.19
C ASN A 207 8.22 19.44 -8.63
N LEU A 208 9.18 18.55 -8.91
CA LEU A 208 9.81 18.39 -10.24
C LEU A 208 8.98 17.44 -11.12
N CYS A 209 7.68 17.74 -11.25
CA CYS A 209 6.69 16.83 -11.87
C CYS A 209 6.95 16.56 -13.35
N GLY A 210 7.52 17.52 -14.09
CA GLY A 210 7.87 17.40 -15.51
C GLY A 210 9.24 16.77 -15.80
N SER A 211 10.09 16.56 -14.78
CA SER A 211 11.40 15.89 -14.96
C SER A 211 11.25 14.41 -15.36
N ILE A 212 10.02 13.90 -15.38
CA ILE A 212 9.69 12.55 -15.84
C ILE A 212 9.70 12.48 -17.38
N GLU A 213 9.46 13.59 -18.10
CA GLU A 213 9.38 13.66 -19.56
C GLU A 213 10.73 13.58 -20.28
N GLU A 214 11.83 14.04 -19.67
CA GLU A 214 13.20 14.02 -20.24
C GLU A 214 13.74 12.61 -20.53
N TYR A 215 12.97 11.56 -20.23
CA TYR A 215 13.37 10.16 -20.35
C TYR A 215 12.50 9.34 -21.30
N ILE A 216 11.60 9.98 -22.06
CA ILE A 216 10.66 9.31 -22.98
C ILE A 216 11.36 8.82 -24.26
N ASP A 217 12.47 9.44 -24.66
CA ASP A 217 13.14 9.14 -25.94
C ASP A 217 13.95 7.83 -25.95
N ASP A 218 14.18 7.20 -24.79
CA ASP A 218 14.82 5.88 -24.70
C ASP A 218 13.76 4.84 -24.28
N GLU A 219 13.20 4.15 -25.27
CA GLU A 219 12.12 3.15 -25.10
C GLU A 219 12.50 2.05 -24.09
N ASP A 220 13.79 1.69 -24.03
CA ASP A 220 14.31 0.63 -23.15
C ASP A 220 14.48 1.16 -21.71
N TYR A 221 14.85 2.43 -21.57
CA TYR A 221 14.91 3.14 -20.29
C TYR A 221 13.51 3.47 -19.74
N ALA A 222 12.56 3.87 -20.59
CA ALA A 222 11.15 4.09 -20.25
C ALA A 222 10.48 2.80 -19.78
N LYS A 223 10.74 1.66 -20.46
CA LYS A 223 10.30 0.33 -20.02
C LYS A 223 10.91 -0.08 -18.67
N LYS A 224 12.20 0.23 -18.43
CA LYS A 224 12.83 0.01 -17.12
C LYS A 224 12.21 0.88 -16.02
N LYS A 225 12.03 2.19 -16.25
CA LYS A 225 11.40 3.10 -15.28
C LYS A 225 9.94 2.74 -14.99
N TYR A 226 9.16 2.34 -15.99
CA TYR A 226 7.79 1.85 -15.82
C TYR A 226 7.70 0.61 -14.94
N LYS A 227 8.51 -0.41 -15.26
CA LYS A 227 8.62 -1.60 -14.42
C LYS A 227 8.98 -1.21 -13.00
N ILE A 228 9.78 -0.16 -12.80
CA ILE A 228 10.26 0.28 -11.48
C ILE A 228 9.24 1.10 -10.69
N SER A 229 8.52 2.08 -11.27
CA SER A 229 7.42 2.78 -10.61
C SER A 229 6.31 1.80 -10.20
N TYR A 230 6.06 0.80 -11.05
CA TYR A 230 5.22 -0.34 -10.73
C TYR A 230 5.82 -1.21 -9.61
N TYR A 231 7.09 -1.61 -9.69
CA TYR A 231 7.76 -2.35 -8.61
C TYR A 231 7.75 -1.59 -7.29
N ILE A 232 7.76 -0.26 -7.29
CA ILE A 232 7.75 0.56 -6.08
C ILE A 232 6.42 0.45 -5.33
N LEU A 233 5.30 0.57 -6.04
CA LEU A 233 3.94 0.46 -5.46
C LEU A 233 3.52 -1.00 -5.27
N LEU A 234 4.00 -1.90 -6.14
CA LEU A 234 3.78 -3.33 -6.01
C LEU A 234 4.63 -3.91 -4.87
N LEU A 235 5.89 -3.51 -4.70
CA LEU A 235 6.75 -4.04 -3.63
C LEU A 235 6.39 -3.48 -2.26
N THR A 236 5.85 -2.27 -2.17
CA THR A 236 5.26 -1.78 -0.92
C THR A 236 4.06 -2.64 -0.54
N VAL A 237 3.12 -2.91 -1.46
CA VAL A 237 1.99 -3.83 -1.22
C VAL A 237 2.43 -5.29 -0.96
N LEU A 238 3.42 -5.79 -1.71
CA LEU A 238 3.92 -7.18 -1.63
C LEU A 238 4.81 -7.45 -0.42
N SER A 239 5.57 -6.46 0.02
CA SER A 239 6.48 -6.62 1.14
C SER A 239 5.75 -6.97 2.42
N PHE A 240 4.57 -6.38 2.65
CA PHE A 240 3.73 -6.71 3.80
C PHE A 240 3.18 -8.12 3.73
N ILE A 241 2.78 -8.59 2.54
CA ILE A 241 2.29 -9.95 2.34
C ILE A 241 3.38 -10.99 2.64
N TYR A 242 4.65 -10.65 2.39
CA TYR A 242 5.78 -11.53 2.69
C TYR A 242 6.12 -11.58 4.19
N THR A 243 5.96 -10.47 4.93
CA THR A 243 6.26 -10.42 6.38
C THR A 243 5.36 -11.37 7.16
N TYR A 244 4.08 -11.47 6.80
CA TYR A 244 3.11 -12.29 7.55
C TYR A 244 3.27 -13.80 7.36
N LYS A 245 3.76 -14.22 6.18
CA LYS A 245 3.97 -15.64 5.88
C LYS A 245 5.02 -16.29 6.79
N TYR A 246 5.85 -15.49 7.46
CA TYR A 246 6.88 -15.94 8.40
C TYR A 246 6.50 -15.75 9.89
N VAL A 247 5.35 -15.13 10.19
CA VAL A 247 4.84 -14.99 11.57
C VAL A 247 3.93 -16.17 11.96
N ILE A 248 3.30 -16.84 10.98
CA ILE A 248 2.33 -17.94 11.22
C ILE A 248 2.95 -19.36 11.07
N TYR A 249 4.28 -19.50 11.11
CA TYR A 249 4.94 -20.81 11.12
C TYR A 249 5.99 -20.94 12.22
#